data_AF-A0A160MA62-F1
#
_entry.id   AF-A0A160MA62-F1
#
_cell.length_a   1.000
_cell.length_b   1.000
_cell.length_c   1.000
_cell.angle_alpha   90.00
_cell.angle_beta   90.00
_cell.angle_gamma   90.00
#
_symmetry.space_group_name_H-M   'P 1'
#
loop_
_entity.id
_entity.type
_entity.pdbx_description
1 polymer ?
#
loop_
_entity_poly.entity_id
_entity_poly.type
_entity_poly.pdbx_seq_one_letter_code
_entity_poly.pdbx_strand_id
1 'polypeptide(L)'
;MKKLLPLNLQLFAEDNNPSDETKKPDENKEHMIPKSRFDEVNQRYKDIQAKMDQFLAEKADAEKKSQEEQGKFQELYESTSKEFSEVKSQFESVQNRAKELEGVVNSLLESKLKGIPEEFHDLIPGNLTPEGKLDWINKAEEKGLFGKQPQQPVGEMTNGGEYNGITKDQFAKMTYPERNKLFSSNPDLYKKLSR
;
A
#
# COMPACT_ATOMS: atom_id res chain seq x y z
N MET A 1 9.49 -25.26 31.73
CA MET A 1 9.74 -25.84 33.07
C MET A 1 9.48 -24.77 34.12
N LYS A 2 8.36 -24.84 34.85
CA LYS A 2 8.04 -23.93 35.95
C LYS A 2 8.79 -24.40 37.20
N LYS A 3 9.70 -23.58 37.74
CA LYS A 3 10.35 -23.82 39.04
C LYS A 3 9.35 -23.44 40.15
N LEU A 4 8.85 -24.44 40.88
CA LEU A 4 8.12 -24.26 42.12
C LEU A 4 9.15 -23.95 43.24
N LEU A 5 8.92 -22.88 44.00
CA LEU A 5 9.71 -22.54 45.18
C LEU A 5 9.31 -23.46 46.34
N PRO A 6 10.26 -24.05 47.09
CA PRO A 6 9.95 -24.85 48.27
C PRO A 6 9.64 -23.94 49.46
N LEU A 7 8.41 -24.00 49.98
CA LEU A 7 8.04 -23.41 51.27
C LEU A 7 8.59 -24.28 52.40
N ASN A 8 9.50 -23.71 53.19
CA ASN A 8 10.08 -24.35 54.37
C ASN A 8 9.13 -24.17 55.57
N LEU A 9 8.46 -25.23 56.00
CA LEU A 9 7.43 -25.25 57.05
C LEU A 9 7.99 -25.54 58.46
N GLN A 10 9.25 -25.19 58.71
CA GLN A 10 10.00 -25.61 59.91
C GLN A 10 10.24 -24.51 60.95
N LEU A 11 9.42 -23.45 60.97
CA LEU A 11 9.59 -22.32 61.91
C LEU A 11 8.54 -22.25 63.03
N PHE A 12 7.94 -23.37 63.43
CA PHE A 12 6.91 -23.38 64.49
C PHE A 12 7.00 -24.54 65.49
N ALA A 13 8.11 -25.27 65.53
CA ALA A 13 8.25 -26.39 66.44
C ALA A 13 9.59 -26.33 67.17
N GLU A 14 9.70 -25.48 68.20
CA GLU A 14 10.56 -25.70 69.37
C GLU A 14 10.39 -24.54 70.37
N ASP A 15 9.71 -24.81 71.49
CA ASP A 15 10.27 -24.59 72.82
C ASP A 15 9.38 -25.29 73.86
N ASN A 16 9.92 -26.37 74.44
CA ASN A 16 9.28 -27.16 75.47
C ASN A 16 10.35 -27.58 76.48
N ASN A 17 10.36 -26.97 77.68
CA ASN A 17 10.88 -27.56 78.92
C ASN A 17 10.48 -26.73 80.17
N PRO A 18 10.53 -27.29 81.41
CA PRO A 18 9.34 -27.37 82.27
C PRO A 18 9.54 -26.83 83.71
N SER A 19 8.46 -26.94 84.50
CA SER A 19 8.35 -26.85 85.97
C SER A 19 8.50 -25.49 86.65
N ASP A 20 7.43 -25.06 87.32
CA ASP A 20 7.46 -25.00 88.80
C ASP A 20 6.04 -25.12 89.41
N GLU A 21 5.92 -25.91 90.47
CA GLU A 21 4.70 -26.10 91.25
C GLU A 21 4.49 -24.92 92.21
N THR A 22 3.26 -24.41 92.36
CA THR A 22 2.71 -24.13 93.71
C THR A 22 1.20 -23.86 93.74
N LYS A 23 0.53 -24.61 94.63
CA LYS A 23 -0.67 -24.29 95.44
C LYS A 23 -2.04 -24.05 94.74
N LYS A 24 -2.94 -25.02 94.94
CA LYS A 24 -4.41 -24.84 95.08
C LYS A 24 -4.70 -23.99 96.34
N PRO A 25 -5.81 -23.22 96.45
CA PRO A 25 -7.20 -23.56 96.06
C PRO A 25 -7.81 -22.50 95.12
N ASP A 26 -8.93 -22.70 94.44
CA ASP A 26 -10.25 -22.43 95.01
C ASP A 26 -11.35 -22.65 93.94
N GLU A 27 -12.56 -22.87 94.46
CA GLU A 27 -13.89 -22.90 93.87
C GLU A 27 -14.11 -22.45 92.41
N ASN A 28 -15.03 -23.17 91.77
CA ASN A 28 -15.72 -22.88 90.52
C ASN A 28 -16.45 -21.52 90.58
N LYS A 29 -15.71 -20.42 90.66
CA LYS A 29 -16.23 -19.09 90.36
C LYS A 29 -16.39 -19.08 88.86
N GLU A 30 -17.64 -19.21 88.40
CA GLU A 30 -18.04 -18.79 87.06
C GLU A 30 -17.32 -17.48 86.78
N HIS A 31 -16.31 -17.54 85.92
CA HIS A 31 -15.53 -16.37 85.56
C HIS A 31 -16.41 -15.54 84.64
N MET A 32 -17.37 -14.83 85.25
CA MET A 32 -18.29 -13.97 84.53
C MET A 32 -17.48 -12.86 83.88
N ILE A 33 -17.41 -12.92 82.55
CA ILE A 33 -16.77 -11.89 81.75
C ILE A 33 -17.58 -10.60 81.94
N PRO A 34 -16.95 -9.50 82.37
CA PRO A 34 -17.64 -8.23 82.51
C PRO A 34 -18.34 -7.85 81.21
N LYS A 35 -19.62 -7.45 81.29
CA LYS A 35 -20.44 -7.08 80.13
C LYS A 35 -19.75 -6.09 79.19
N SER A 36 -18.96 -5.16 79.73
CA SER A 36 -18.16 -4.21 78.96
C SER A 36 -17.15 -4.88 78.00
N ARG A 37 -16.52 -5.98 78.42
CA ARG A 37 -15.56 -6.73 77.59
C ARG A 37 -16.25 -7.53 76.50
N PHE A 38 -17.42 -8.09 76.81
CA PHE A 38 -18.24 -8.79 75.82
C PHE A 38 -18.79 -7.84 74.74
N ASP A 39 -19.29 -6.67 75.16
CA ASP A 39 -19.77 -5.65 74.24
C ASP A 39 -18.63 -5.13 73.34
N GLU A 40 -17.42 -4.91 73.90
CA GLU A 40 -16.23 -4.53 73.12
C GLU A 40 -15.86 -5.58 72.07
N VAL A 41 -15.83 -6.86 72.43
CA VAL A 41 -15.51 -7.95 71.49
C VAL A 41 -16.56 -8.08 70.39
N ASN A 42 -17.84 -7.91 70.73
CA ASN A 42 -18.91 -7.94 69.73
C ASN A 42 -18.84 -6.76 68.77
N GLN A 43 -18.50 -5.55 69.26
CA GLN A 43 -18.27 -4.40 68.40
C GLN A 43 -17.08 -4.64 67.47
N ARG A 44 -15.95 -5.11 68.01
CA ARG A 44 -14.78 -5.47 67.19
C ARG A 44 -15.10 -6.55 66.16
N TYR A 45 -15.88 -7.56 66.53
CA TYR A 45 -16.31 -8.61 65.61
C TYR A 45 -17.15 -8.05 64.46
N LYS A 46 -18.12 -7.19 64.75
CA LYS A 46 -18.94 -6.53 63.72
C LYS A 46 -18.10 -5.61 62.83
N ASP A 47 -17.18 -4.85 63.40
CA ASP A 47 -16.28 -3.97 62.64
C ASP A 47 -15.32 -4.77 61.75
N ILE A 48 -14.78 -5.88 62.24
CA ILE A 48 -13.91 -6.77 61.48
C ILE A 48 -14.72 -7.45 60.36
N GLN A 49 -15.92 -7.93 60.67
CA GLN A 49 -16.82 -8.54 59.68
C GLN A 49 -17.16 -7.52 58.57
N ALA A 50 -17.53 -6.29 58.94
CA ALA A 50 -17.82 -5.23 57.99
C ALA A 50 -16.60 -4.87 57.12
N LYS A 51 -15.40 -4.81 57.71
CA LYS A 51 -14.15 -4.59 56.96
C LYS A 51 -13.81 -5.75 56.04
N MET A 52 -14.05 -6.98 56.47
CA MET A 52 -13.82 -8.17 55.66
C MET A 52 -14.77 -8.19 54.46
N ASP A 53 -16.06 -7.94 54.70
CA ASP A 53 -17.07 -7.87 53.64
C ASP A 53 -16.76 -6.73 52.65
N GLN A 54 -16.35 -5.57 53.15
CA GLN A 54 -15.89 -4.45 52.32
C GLN A 54 -14.65 -4.80 51.49
N PHE A 55 -13.65 -5.45 52.10
CA PHE A 55 -12.42 -5.85 51.42
C PHE A 55 -12.69 -6.93 50.36
N LEU A 56 -13.58 -7.89 50.63
CA LEU A 56 -13.98 -8.91 49.67
C LEU A 56 -14.74 -8.28 48.49
N ALA A 57 -15.64 -7.33 48.75
CA ALA A 57 -16.32 -6.58 47.69
C ALA A 57 -15.35 -5.78 46.82
N GLU A 58 -14.41 -5.04 47.44
CA GLU A 58 -13.40 -4.27 46.72
C GLU A 58 -12.45 -5.16 45.89
N LYS A 59 -12.08 -6.33 46.42
CA LYS A 59 -11.28 -7.33 45.68
C LYS A 59 -12.05 -7.90 44.49
N ALA A 60 -13.31 -8.25 44.66
CA ALA A 60 -14.14 -8.75 43.58
C ALA A 60 -14.32 -7.70 42.46
N ASP A 61 -14.55 -6.44 42.82
CA ASP A 61 -14.67 -5.33 41.86
C ASP A 61 -13.35 -5.04 41.14
N ALA A 62 -12.22 -5.08 41.87
CA ALA A 62 -10.90 -4.88 41.28
C ALA A 62 -10.52 -6.04 40.33
N GLU A 63 -10.85 -7.28 40.70
CA GLU A 63 -10.61 -8.45 39.86
C GLU A 63 -11.46 -8.39 38.58
N LYS A 64 -12.74 -8.02 38.70
CA LYS A 64 -13.63 -7.83 37.55
C LYS A 64 -13.10 -6.75 36.59
N LYS A 65 -12.69 -5.59 37.12
CA LYS A 65 -12.09 -4.51 36.29
C LYS A 65 -10.82 -4.97 35.59
N SER A 66 -9.93 -5.68 36.31
CA SER A 66 -8.70 -6.23 35.73
C SER A 66 -8.99 -7.22 34.61
N GLN A 67 -9.99 -8.11 34.78
CA GLN A 67 -10.40 -9.05 33.74
C GLN A 67 -11.01 -8.34 32.52
N GLU A 68 -11.85 -7.33 32.73
CA GLU A 68 -12.42 -6.52 31.65
C GLU A 68 -11.33 -5.74 30.87
N GLU A 69 -10.36 -5.17 31.56
CA GLU A 69 -9.22 -4.49 30.94
C GLU A 69 -8.37 -5.48 30.13
N GLN A 70 -8.03 -6.63 30.70
CA GLN A 70 -7.28 -7.67 30.01
C GLN A 70 -8.01 -8.17 28.75
N GLY A 71 -9.33 -8.38 28.83
CA GLY A 71 -10.15 -8.76 27.68
C GLY A 71 -10.12 -7.70 26.58
N LYS A 72 -10.28 -6.41 26.94
CA LYS A 72 -10.19 -5.29 25.99
C LYS A 72 -8.80 -5.18 25.34
N PHE A 73 -7.73 -5.41 26.11
CA PHE A 73 -6.37 -5.42 25.57
C PHE A 73 -6.14 -6.58 24.60
N GLN A 74 -6.65 -7.77 24.91
CA GLN A 74 -6.58 -8.92 24.01
C GLN A 74 -7.34 -8.65 22.71
N GLU A 75 -8.58 -8.16 22.82
CA GLU A 75 -9.41 -7.84 21.66
C GLU A 75 -8.75 -6.78 20.77
N LEU A 76 -8.25 -5.69 21.38
CA LEU A 76 -7.56 -4.62 20.65
C LEU A 76 -6.27 -5.13 19.99
N TYR A 77 -5.53 -6.00 20.66
CA TYR A 77 -4.32 -6.59 20.10
C TYR A 77 -4.64 -7.52 18.92
N GLU A 78 -5.64 -8.38 19.07
CA GLU A 78 -6.08 -9.29 18.01
C GLU A 78 -6.62 -8.52 16.80
N SER A 79 -7.45 -7.49 17.03
CA SER A 79 -7.97 -6.65 15.96
C SER A 79 -6.86 -5.90 15.23
N THR A 80 -5.96 -5.24 15.96
CA THR A 80 -4.84 -4.50 15.39
C THR A 80 -3.87 -5.41 14.66
N SER A 81 -3.59 -6.60 15.20
CA SER A 81 -2.72 -7.59 14.56
C SER A 81 -3.33 -8.10 13.25
N LYS A 82 -4.65 -8.35 13.24
CA LYS A 82 -5.37 -8.75 12.03
C LYS A 82 -5.36 -7.65 10.97
N GLU A 83 -5.71 -6.42 11.34
CA GLU A 83 -5.68 -5.26 10.45
C GLU A 83 -4.27 -5.02 9.90
N PHE A 84 -3.25 -5.09 10.75
CA PHE A 84 -1.86 -4.95 10.33
C PHE A 84 -1.46 -6.05 9.34
N SER A 85 -1.84 -7.30 9.59
CA SER A 85 -1.56 -8.40 8.66
C SER A 85 -2.27 -8.22 7.32
N GLU A 86 -3.51 -7.72 7.34
CA GLU A 86 -4.28 -7.46 6.13
C GLU A 86 -3.66 -6.32 5.31
N VAL A 87 -3.36 -5.18 5.95
CA VAL A 87 -2.70 -4.04 5.32
C VAL A 87 -1.33 -4.45 4.77
N LYS A 88 -0.55 -5.25 5.51
CA LYS A 88 0.74 -5.75 5.04
C LYS A 88 0.58 -6.61 3.78
N SER A 89 -0.39 -7.51 3.76
CA SER A 89 -0.66 -8.36 2.58
C SER A 89 -1.09 -7.52 1.37
N GLN A 90 -1.96 -6.53 1.56
CA GLN A 90 -2.37 -5.61 0.51
C GLN A 90 -1.20 -4.78 -0.01
N PHE A 91 -0.35 -4.27 0.89
CA PHE A 91 0.83 -3.50 0.51
C PHE A 91 1.81 -4.34 -0.31
N GLU A 92 2.11 -5.57 0.10
CA GLU A 92 2.97 -6.49 -0.67
C GLU A 92 2.38 -6.78 -2.05
N SER A 93 1.06 -7.00 -2.14
CA SER A 93 0.36 -7.21 -3.41
C SER A 93 0.48 -5.99 -4.34
N VAL A 94 0.18 -4.78 -3.83
CA VAL A 94 0.28 -3.54 -4.60
C VAL A 94 1.71 -3.26 -5.02
N GLN A 95 2.70 -3.51 -4.14
CA GLN A 95 4.10 -3.33 -4.45
C GLN A 95 4.57 -4.27 -5.57
N ASN A 96 4.17 -5.55 -5.51
CA ASN A 96 4.49 -6.50 -6.57
C ASN A 96 3.83 -6.09 -7.89
N ARG A 97 2.57 -5.66 -7.83
CA ARG A 97 1.86 -5.20 -9.02
C ARG A 97 2.50 -3.95 -9.64
N ALA A 98 2.95 -3.00 -8.81
CA ALA A 98 3.65 -1.82 -9.27
C ALA A 98 4.95 -2.19 -10.00
N LYS A 99 5.76 -3.11 -9.43
CA LYS A 99 6.98 -3.60 -10.07
C LYS A 99 6.72 -4.30 -11.40
N GLU A 100 5.67 -5.13 -11.47
CA GLU A 100 5.26 -5.77 -12.73
C GLU A 100 4.89 -4.72 -13.78
N LEU A 101 4.09 -3.72 -13.41
CA LEU A 101 3.69 -2.65 -14.31
C LEU A 101 4.88 -1.80 -14.77
N GLU A 102 5.81 -1.46 -13.88
CA GLU A 102 7.06 -0.80 -14.24
C GLU A 102 7.85 -1.62 -15.27
N GLY A 103 7.94 -2.94 -15.09
CA GLY A 103 8.59 -3.85 -16.05
C GLY A 103 7.91 -3.84 -17.43
N VAL A 104 6.57 -3.88 -17.46
CA VAL A 104 5.77 -3.80 -18.70
C VAL A 104 5.95 -2.45 -19.38
N VAL A 105 5.88 -1.35 -18.63
CA VAL A 105 6.07 0.02 -19.14
C VAL A 105 7.45 0.19 -19.74
N ASN A 106 8.51 -0.28 -19.06
CA ASN A 106 9.87 -0.23 -19.58
C ASN A 106 10.02 -1.08 -20.86
N SER A 107 9.45 -2.30 -20.88
CA SER A 107 9.46 -3.16 -22.06
C SER A 107 8.74 -2.51 -23.25
N LEU A 108 7.62 -1.84 -23.00
CA LEU A 108 6.88 -1.10 -24.02
C LEU A 108 7.69 0.10 -24.53
N LEU A 109 8.33 0.84 -23.63
CA LEU A 109 9.20 1.96 -23.98
C LEU A 109 10.38 1.51 -24.85
N GLU A 110 11.08 0.44 -24.47
CA GLU A 110 12.16 -0.14 -25.27
C GLU A 110 11.67 -0.59 -26.66
N SER A 111 10.49 -1.21 -26.74
CA SER A 111 9.88 -1.62 -28.01
C SER A 111 9.61 -0.41 -28.91
N LYS A 112 9.06 0.67 -28.35
CA LYS A 112 8.82 1.94 -29.07
C LYS A 112 10.13 2.59 -29.52
N LEU A 113 11.15 2.65 -28.65
CA LEU A 113 12.46 3.21 -28.97
C LEU A 113 13.15 2.48 -30.13
N LYS A 114 13.04 1.15 -30.20
CA LYS A 114 13.57 0.36 -31.33
C LYS A 114 12.88 0.66 -32.66
N GLY A 115 11.63 1.13 -32.62
CA GLY A 115 10.88 1.56 -33.81
C GLY A 115 11.25 2.96 -34.29
N ILE A 116 11.90 3.76 -33.45
CA ILE A 116 12.30 5.14 -33.78
C ILE A 116 13.72 5.10 -34.38
N PRO A 117 13.97 5.75 -35.53
CA PRO A 117 15.33 5.89 -36.07
C PRO A 117 16.28 6.57 -35.07
N GLU A 118 17.53 6.11 -34.99
CA GLU A 118 18.54 6.59 -34.02
C GLU A 118 18.73 8.12 -34.07
N GLU A 119 18.62 8.74 -35.24
CA GLU A 119 18.71 10.19 -35.45
C GLU A 119 17.73 11.01 -34.60
N PHE A 120 16.60 10.40 -34.21
CA PHE A 120 15.57 11.06 -33.42
C PHE A 120 15.61 10.71 -31.93
N HIS A 121 16.53 9.84 -31.49
CA HIS A 121 16.63 9.45 -30.07
C HIS A 121 17.03 10.63 -29.19
N ASP A 122 17.88 11.52 -29.71
CA ASP A 122 18.31 12.75 -29.01
C ASP A 122 17.16 13.74 -28.76
N LEU A 123 16.05 13.63 -29.50
CA LEU A 123 14.88 14.49 -29.30
C LEU A 123 14.06 14.07 -28.07
N ILE A 124 14.28 12.87 -27.53
CA ILE A 124 13.51 12.31 -26.42
C ILE A 124 14.03 12.90 -25.10
N PRO A 125 13.19 13.61 -24.32
CA PRO A 125 13.65 14.22 -23.08
C PRO A 125 14.10 13.18 -22.03
N GLY A 126 15.35 13.30 -21.57
CA GLY A 126 15.95 12.36 -20.62
C GLY A 126 15.42 12.47 -19.18
N ASN A 127 14.85 13.62 -18.82
CA ASN A 127 14.38 13.96 -17.47
C ASN A 127 12.96 13.46 -17.15
N LEU A 128 12.31 12.74 -18.07
CA LEU A 128 10.96 12.21 -17.89
C LEU A 128 10.97 10.81 -17.28
N THR A 129 9.91 10.47 -16.55
CA THR A 129 9.62 9.09 -16.15
C THR A 129 9.34 8.22 -17.39
N PRO A 130 9.46 6.88 -17.30
CA PRO A 130 9.15 6.00 -18.43
C PRO A 130 7.76 6.23 -19.05
N GLU A 131 6.75 6.47 -18.20
CA GLU A 131 5.39 6.82 -18.62
C GLU A 131 5.34 8.16 -19.37
N GLY A 132 6.05 9.18 -18.87
CA GLY A 132 6.15 10.48 -19.53
C GLY A 132 6.88 10.40 -20.86
N LYS A 133 7.91 9.56 -20.96
CA LYS A 133 8.62 9.28 -22.23
C LYS A 133 7.68 8.61 -23.24
N LEU A 134 6.90 7.62 -22.82
CA LEU A 134 5.91 6.98 -23.68
C LEU A 134 4.85 7.97 -24.19
N ASP A 135 4.30 8.81 -23.31
CA ASP A 135 3.33 9.84 -23.71
C ASP A 135 3.93 10.84 -24.71
N TRP A 136 5.17 11.28 -24.48
CA TRP A 136 5.89 12.14 -25.42
C TRP A 136 6.10 11.44 -26.77
N ILE A 137 6.55 10.19 -26.78
CA ILE A 137 6.78 9.39 -27.99
C ILE A 137 5.47 9.25 -28.77
N ASN A 138 4.36 8.89 -28.10
CA ASN A 138 3.06 8.74 -28.74
C ASN A 138 2.60 10.06 -29.39
N LYS A 139 2.73 11.19 -28.68
CA LYS A 139 2.41 12.52 -29.22
C LYS A 139 3.33 12.93 -30.39
N ALA A 140 4.60 12.56 -30.34
CA ALA A 140 5.55 12.82 -31.42
C ALA A 140 5.23 11.96 -32.66
N GLU A 141 4.86 10.70 -32.45
CA GLU A 141 4.42 9.77 -33.49
C GLU A 141 3.13 10.24 -34.16
N GLU A 142 2.12 10.66 -33.39
CA GLU A 142 0.87 11.24 -33.89
C GLU A 142 1.10 12.51 -34.73
N LYS A 143 2.10 13.31 -34.38
CA LYS A 143 2.51 14.50 -35.13
C LYS A 143 3.36 14.18 -36.36
N GLY A 144 3.66 12.91 -36.61
CA GLY A 144 4.44 12.45 -37.75
C GLY A 144 5.93 12.72 -37.64
N LEU A 145 6.48 12.94 -36.43
CA LEU A 145 7.89 13.25 -36.22
C LEU A 145 8.82 12.12 -36.69
N PHE A 146 8.36 10.86 -36.57
CA PHE A 146 9.10 9.67 -36.98
C PHE A 146 8.69 9.12 -38.36
N GLY A 147 7.73 9.78 -39.03
CA GLY A 147 7.29 9.40 -40.37
C GLY A 147 8.28 9.88 -41.42
N LYS A 148 8.63 9.01 -42.39
CA LYS A 148 9.35 9.45 -43.59
C LYS A 148 8.44 10.40 -44.36
N GLN A 149 8.73 11.69 -44.33
CA GLN A 149 8.08 12.67 -45.19
C GLN A 149 8.24 12.20 -46.64
N PRO A 150 7.16 12.09 -47.44
CA PRO A 150 7.32 11.94 -48.87
C PRO A 150 8.13 13.15 -49.34
N GLN A 151 9.28 12.92 -49.96
CA GLN A 151 10.06 14.00 -50.53
C GLN A 151 9.21 14.67 -51.59
N GLN A 152 8.55 15.78 -51.23
CA GLN A 152 8.05 16.70 -52.23
C GLN A 152 9.28 17.30 -52.90
N PRO A 153 9.39 17.27 -54.23
CA PRO A 153 10.51 17.89 -54.91
C PRO A 153 10.55 19.37 -54.50
N VAL A 154 11.64 19.75 -53.81
CA VAL A 154 11.85 21.13 -53.39
C VAL A 154 12.26 21.91 -54.64
N GLY A 155 11.29 22.66 -55.16
CA GLY A 155 11.40 23.42 -56.41
C GLY A 155 10.52 22.81 -57.49
N GLU A 156 9.49 23.55 -57.89
CA GLU A 156 9.02 23.41 -59.27
C GLU A 156 10.22 23.71 -60.19
N MET A 157 10.40 22.92 -61.25
CA MET A 157 11.42 23.21 -62.26
C MET A 157 11.11 24.59 -62.86
N THR A 158 11.73 25.65 -62.35
CA THR A 158 11.57 27.02 -62.84
C THR A 158 12.26 27.25 -64.18
N ASN A 159 12.80 26.18 -64.79
CA ASN A 159 13.36 26.22 -66.13
C ASN A 159 12.91 24.99 -66.94
N GLY A 160 11.81 25.16 -67.66
CA GLY A 160 11.56 24.57 -68.98
C GLY A 160 11.38 23.05 -69.07
N GLY A 161 10.12 22.61 -69.03
CA GLY A 161 9.65 21.66 -70.04
C GLY A 161 9.21 20.27 -69.61
N GLU A 162 8.43 20.12 -68.55
CA GLU A 162 7.56 18.94 -68.40
C GLU A 162 6.10 19.35 -68.55
N TYR A 163 5.66 19.24 -69.79
CA TYR A 163 4.28 19.41 -70.19
C TYR A 163 3.48 18.18 -69.77
N ASN A 164 2.89 18.20 -68.56
CA ASN A 164 1.88 17.23 -68.07
C ASN A 164 2.01 15.82 -68.69
N GLY A 165 3.16 15.16 -68.48
CA GLY A 165 3.41 13.77 -68.88
C GLY A 165 3.44 13.45 -70.38
N ILE A 166 3.26 14.43 -71.28
CA ILE A 166 3.31 14.23 -72.74
C ILE A 166 4.50 14.99 -73.32
N THR A 167 5.50 14.25 -73.79
CA THR A 167 6.66 14.81 -74.51
C THR A 167 6.28 15.21 -75.94
N LYS A 168 7.08 16.07 -76.59
CA LYS A 168 6.87 16.43 -78.01
C LYS A 168 6.89 15.19 -78.92
N ASP A 169 7.75 14.21 -78.64
CA ASP A 169 7.82 12.96 -79.41
C ASP A 169 6.57 12.10 -79.22
N GLN A 170 6.00 12.09 -78.01
CA GLN A 170 4.72 11.42 -77.75
C GLN A 170 3.58 12.12 -78.48
N PHE A 171 3.53 13.46 -78.46
CA PHE A 171 2.56 14.24 -79.23
C PHE A 171 2.66 13.99 -80.75
N ALA A 172 3.87 13.89 -81.28
CA ALA A 172 4.12 13.56 -82.69
C ALA A 172 3.62 12.16 -83.07
N LYS A 173 3.57 11.22 -82.12
CA LYS A 173 3.04 9.86 -82.29
C LYS A 173 1.54 9.74 -82.00
N MET A 174 0.92 10.73 -81.34
CA MET A 174 -0.52 10.74 -81.10
C MET A 174 -1.31 10.85 -82.41
N THR A 175 -2.42 10.14 -82.47
CA THR A 175 -3.37 10.18 -83.57
C THR A 175 -4.16 11.50 -83.57
N TYR A 176 -4.73 11.87 -84.71
CA TYR A 176 -5.52 13.10 -84.85
C TYR A 176 -6.67 13.22 -83.82
N PRO A 177 -7.47 12.18 -83.52
CA PRO A 177 -8.50 12.25 -82.48
C PRO A 177 -7.96 12.55 -81.08
N GLU A 178 -6.80 11.99 -80.74
CA GLU A 178 -6.17 12.20 -79.43
C GLU A 178 -5.61 13.63 -79.30
N ARG A 179 -5.02 14.14 -80.39
CA ARG A 179 -4.60 15.54 -80.48
C ARG A 179 -5.77 16.51 -80.37
N ASN A 180 -6.93 16.18 -80.96
CA ASN A 180 -8.14 17.00 -80.84
C ASN A 180 -8.71 17.00 -79.41
N LYS A 181 -8.69 15.85 -78.72
CA LYS A 181 -9.03 15.79 -77.30
C LYS A 181 -8.11 16.65 -76.45
N LEU A 182 -6.80 16.63 -76.74
CA LEU A 182 -5.81 17.46 -76.06
C LEU A 182 -6.04 18.96 -76.32
N PHE A 183 -6.42 19.34 -77.55
CA PHE A 183 -6.78 20.70 -77.88
C PHE A 183 -8.00 21.19 -77.10
N SER A 184 -9.02 20.36 -76.95
CA SER A 184 -10.23 20.71 -76.20
C SER A 184 -10.04 20.72 -74.68
N SER A 185 -9.19 19.83 -74.14
CA SER A 185 -8.97 19.72 -72.69
C SER A 185 -7.87 20.63 -72.16
N ASN A 186 -6.81 20.86 -72.94
CA ASN A 186 -5.67 21.69 -72.59
C ASN A 186 -5.12 22.43 -73.84
N PRO A 187 -5.79 23.51 -74.29
CA PRO A 187 -5.42 24.22 -75.51
C PRO A 187 -4.01 24.84 -75.46
N ASP A 188 -3.57 25.30 -74.29
CA ASP A 188 -2.23 25.86 -74.10
C ASP A 188 -1.11 24.82 -74.26
N LEU A 189 -1.38 23.60 -73.79
CA LEU A 189 -0.46 22.47 -73.92
C LEU A 189 -0.35 22.04 -75.39
N TYR A 190 -1.49 21.91 -76.08
CA TYR A 190 -1.53 21.62 -77.50
C TYR A 190 -0.70 22.63 -78.32
N LYS A 191 -0.92 23.93 -78.09
CA LYS A 191 -0.22 25.00 -78.82
C LYS A 191 1.28 25.02 -78.59
N LYS A 192 1.74 24.58 -77.41
CA LYS A 192 3.17 24.48 -77.08
C LYS A 192 3.83 23.24 -77.65
N LEU A 193 3.11 22.12 -77.75
CA LEU A 193 3.58 20.87 -78.37
C LEU A 193 3.51 20.91 -79.90
N SER A 194 2.63 21.72 -80.49
CA SER A 194 2.51 21.90 -81.94
C SER A 194 3.50 22.89 -82.55
N ARG A 195 4.36 23.52 -81.74
CA ARG A 195 5.45 24.40 -82.17
C ARG A 195 6.76 23.63 -82.25
#